data_AF-A0AA45BDA0-F1
#
_entry.id   AF-A0AA45BDA0-F1
#
_cell.length_a   1.000
_cell.length_b   1.000
_cell.length_c   1.000
_cell.angle_alpha   90.00
_cell.angle_beta   90.00
_cell.angle_gamma   90.00
#
_symmetry.space_group_name_H-M   'P 1'
#
loop_
_entity.id
_entity.type
_entity.pdbx_description
1 polymer ?
#
loop_
_entity_poly.entity_id
_entity_poly.type
_entity_poly.pdbx_seq_one_letter_code
_entity_poly.pdbx_strand_id
1 'polypeptide(L)'
;MALSDLFGALARLFGVNPAPVVVVPTPSVASSKTDIADSAAPLPAPADAGLAVGGAEIEPAVPQNVPPDTDDEAWLALCRPLSQHFESCYLTAYPDPASPLGKALQARGIWYKVLGGAPIPDDPALRALSGAPWTCGWGSTGPAVREGTVWTQATADARHDENLRASAALVDQAARVALSPQQKAALVSIVNNVGPGRARRVNDPGRDGIITLASGQPSTLLRHLNIGDMAGAADQFAAWNRAGGVVLPGLVRRRAAERDLFLTGAWSDA
;
A
#
# COMPACT_ATOMS: atom_id res chain seq x y z
N MET A 1 9.72 -5.98 4.49
CA MET A 1 10.92 -5.29 4.06
C MET A 1 10.26 -4.03 3.61
N ALA A 2 10.22 -3.03 4.49
CA ALA A 2 10.04 -1.69 3.95
C ALA A 2 11.04 -1.56 2.79
N LEU A 3 10.73 -0.83 1.71
CA LEU A 3 11.68 -0.70 0.59
C LEU A 3 13.11 -0.42 1.15
N SER A 4 13.22 0.34 2.24
CA SER A 4 14.42 0.58 3.05
C SER A 4 15.19 -0.68 3.51
N ASP A 5 14.52 -1.73 4.00
CA ASP A 5 15.21 -2.94 4.43
C ASP A 5 15.78 -3.70 3.20
N LEU A 6 15.14 -3.62 2.00
CA LEU A 6 15.52 -4.29 0.75
C LEU A 6 16.82 -3.70 0.24
N PHE A 7 16.88 -2.38 0.28
CA PHE A 7 18.08 -1.62 -0.04
C PHE A 7 19.15 -1.75 1.05
N GLY A 8 18.78 -1.90 2.32
CA GLY A 8 19.72 -2.18 3.42
C GLY A 8 20.41 -3.55 3.31
N ALA A 9 19.68 -4.60 2.92
CA ALA A 9 20.25 -5.92 2.67
C ALA A 9 21.13 -5.95 1.42
N LEU A 10 20.75 -5.21 0.37
CA LEU A 10 21.58 -5.03 -0.83
C LEU A 10 22.87 -4.25 -0.52
N ALA A 11 22.82 -3.20 0.31
CA ALA A 11 24.00 -2.42 0.70
C ALA A 11 25.02 -3.24 1.52
N ARG A 12 24.56 -4.16 2.36
CA ARG A 12 25.43 -5.09 3.13
C ARG A 12 26.08 -6.16 2.26
N LEU A 13 25.46 -6.54 1.15
CA LEU A 13 26.05 -7.46 0.16
C LEU A 13 27.23 -6.82 -0.61
N PHE A 14 27.30 -5.49 -0.66
CA PHE A 14 28.34 -4.70 -1.34
C PHE A 14 29.23 -3.87 -0.38
N GLY A 15 29.19 -4.13 0.92
CA GLY A 15 30.17 -3.61 1.89
C GLY A 15 30.00 -2.15 2.36
N VAL A 16 28.81 -1.57 2.30
CA VAL A 16 28.57 -0.19 2.77
C VAL A 16 27.70 -0.17 4.04
N ASN A 17 28.27 0.27 5.17
CA ASN A 17 27.57 0.42 6.45
C ASN A 17 26.74 1.73 6.47
N PRO A 18 25.45 1.70 6.86
CA PRO A 18 24.66 2.92 7.05
C PRO A 18 24.98 3.62 8.39
N ALA A 19 24.95 4.96 8.38
CA ALA A 19 25.17 5.84 9.53
C ALA A 19 23.98 5.84 10.52
N PRO A 20 24.19 6.20 11.81
CA PRO A 20 23.18 6.03 12.86
C PRO A 20 22.03 7.04 12.75
N VAL A 21 20.82 6.57 13.08
CA VAL A 21 19.58 7.35 13.09
C VAL A 21 19.45 8.10 14.43
N VAL A 22 19.27 9.43 14.36
CA VAL A 22 18.99 10.28 15.53
C VAL A 22 17.47 10.30 15.78
N VAL A 23 17.06 9.90 16.97
CA VAL A 23 15.65 9.87 17.40
C VAL A 23 15.29 11.20 18.07
N VAL A 24 14.22 11.85 17.61
CA VAL A 24 13.63 13.03 18.26
C VAL A 24 12.28 12.62 18.88
N PRO A 25 12.00 12.90 20.16
CA PRO A 25 10.78 12.46 20.82
C PRO A 25 9.57 13.36 20.54
N THR A 26 8.39 12.76 20.39
CA THR A 26 7.08 13.44 20.24
C THR A 26 6.40 13.67 21.61
N PRO A 27 5.72 14.80 21.83
CA PRO A 27 5.02 15.08 23.08
C PRO A 27 3.64 14.41 23.17
N SER A 28 3.26 14.04 24.39
CA SER A 28 2.00 13.38 24.79
C SER A 28 0.89 14.40 25.03
N VAL A 29 -0.35 14.11 24.59
CA VAL A 29 -1.56 14.84 25.00
C VAL A 29 -2.61 13.84 25.48
N ALA A 30 -3.12 14.09 26.69
CA ALA A 30 -4.06 13.25 27.42
C ALA A 30 -5.52 13.43 26.94
N SER A 31 -6.29 12.34 26.95
CA SER A 31 -7.74 12.32 26.70
C SER A 31 -8.55 12.76 27.92
N SER A 32 -9.57 13.60 27.71
CA SER A 32 -10.68 13.79 28.65
C SER A 32 -11.99 13.36 28.00
N LYS A 33 -12.63 12.35 28.59
CA LYS A 33 -14.02 11.95 28.34
C LYS A 33 -14.98 13.01 28.90
N THR A 34 -16.10 13.24 28.22
CA THR A 34 -17.32 13.74 28.86
C THR A 34 -18.51 12.98 28.27
N ASP A 35 -19.31 12.38 29.15
CA ASP A 35 -20.57 11.69 28.87
C ASP A 35 -21.70 12.71 28.67
N ILE A 36 -22.58 12.53 27.66
CA ILE A 36 -23.93 13.09 27.65
C ILE A 36 -24.91 12.05 27.07
N ALA A 37 -26.06 11.96 27.74
CA ALA A 37 -27.05 10.91 27.68
C ALA A 37 -28.12 11.04 26.57
N ASP A 38 -28.74 9.88 26.34
CA ASP A 38 -30.04 9.53 25.76
C ASP A 38 -31.12 10.63 25.61
N SER A 39 -31.74 10.71 24.42
CA SER A 39 -33.19 10.90 24.26
C SER A 39 -33.65 10.54 22.84
N ALA A 40 -34.75 9.80 22.73
CA ALA A 40 -35.28 9.18 21.52
C ALA A 40 -36.51 9.90 20.90
N ALA A 41 -36.68 9.66 19.59
CA ALA A 41 -37.90 9.64 18.75
C ALA A 41 -38.51 10.95 18.17
N PRO A 42 -39.33 10.90 17.09
CA PRO A 42 -39.44 9.93 15.98
C PRO A 42 -39.45 10.56 14.54
N LEU A 43 -39.32 9.67 13.54
CA LEU A 43 -39.39 9.93 12.08
C LEU A 43 -40.75 10.42 11.55
N PRO A 44 -40.78 11.16 10.43
CA PRO A 44 -41.92 11.17 9.50
C PRO A 44 -41.64 10.45 8.16
N ALA A 45 -42.73 9.92 7.58
CA ALA A 45 -42.82 9.10 6.37
C ALA A 45 -42.75 9.91 5.05
N PRO A 46 -42.63 9.26 3.86
CA PRO A 46 -42.13 9.88 2.63
C PRO A 46 -43.23 10.54 1.78
N ALA A 47 -42.83 11.49 0.94
CA ALA A 47 -43.67 12.07 -0.10
C ALA A 47 -43.17 11.67 -1.51
N ASP A 48 -44.09 11.13 -2.29
CA ASP A 48 -44.00 10.89 -3.74
C ASP A 48 -44.03 12.22 -4.52
N ALA A 49 -43.16 12.36 -5.53
CA ALA A 49 -43.45 13.14 -6.74
C ALA A 49 -42.40 12.96 -7.84
N GLY A 50 -42.85 12.53 -9.02
CA GLY A 50 -42.55 13.25 -10.26
C GLY A 50 -41.40 12.74 -11.15
N LEU A 51 -41.76 11.89 -12.12
CA LEU A 51 -41.02 11.71 -13.38
C LEU A 51 -40.98 13.03 -14.17
N ALA A 52 -39.79 13.50 -14.52
CA ALA A 52 -39.59 14.48 -15.59
C ALA A 52 -38.35 14.10 -16.42
N VAL A 53 -38.58 13.93 -17.72
CA VAL A 53 -37.59 13.67 -18.77
C VAL A 53 -37.09 15.01 -19.29
N GLY A 54 -35.77 15.19 -19.37
CA GLY A 54 -35.16 16.36 -20.00
C GLY A 54 -33.68 16.11 -20.26
N GLY A 55 -33.30 15.96 -21.52
CA GLY A 55 -31.91 15.86 -21.95
C GLY A 55 -31.22 17.22 -21.97
N ALA A 56 -29.96 17.25 -21.54
CA ALA A 56 -29.00 18.31 -21.83
C ALA A 56 -27.57 17.74 -21.74
N GLU A 57 -26.68 18.38 -22.50
CA GLU A 57 -25.35 17.97 -22.94
C GLU A 57 -24.36 17.63 -21.81
N ILE A 58 -23.50 16.63 -22.04
CA ILE A 58 -22.43 16.20 -21.13
C ILE A 58 -21.15 17.00 -21.44
N GLU A 59 -20.85 17.99 -20.61
CA GLU A 59 -19.47 18.47 -20.37
C GLU A 59 -18.80 17.62 -19.27
N PRO A 60 -17.46 17.44 -19.29
CA PRO A 60 -16.78 16.54 -18.35
C PRO A 60 -16.78 17.14 -16.93
N ALA A 61 -17.61 16.58 -16.06
CA ALA A 61 -17.69 16.95 -14.66
C ALA A 61 -16.41 16.57 -13.90
N VAL A 62 -15.79 17.57 -13.27
CA VAL A 62 -14.86 17.42 -12.15
C VAL A 62 -15.61 16.68 -11.03
N PRO A 63 -15.08 15.58 -10.45
CA PRO A 63 -15.80 14.83 -9.44
C PRO A 63 -16.03 15.69 -8.19
N GLN A 64 -17.29 16.03 -7.93
CA GLN A 64 -17.73 16.69 -6.72
C GLN A 64 -17.80 15.68 -5.57
N ASN A 65 -17.28 16.09 -4.41
CA ASN A 65 -17.31 15.37 -3.14
C ASN A 65 -18.70 14.81 -2.82
N VAL A 66 -18.85 13.50 -2.93
CA VAL A 66 -19.79 12.72 -2.14
C VAL A 66 -18.94 12.00 -1.10
N PRO A 67 -19.07 12.29 0.22
CA PRO A 67 -18.41 11.47 1.23
C PRO A 67 -18.99 10.05 1.13
N PRO A 68 -18.19 8.99 0.93
CA PRO A 68 -18.72 7.64 1.02
C PRO A 68 -19.24 7.40 2.45
N ASP A 69 -20.34 6.66 2.57
CA ASP A 69 -20.91 6.22 3.84
C ASP A 69 -19.80 5.75 4.79
N THR A 70 -19.73 6.39 5.96
CA THR A 70 -18.58 6.31 6.87
C THR A 70 -18.34 4.90 7.45
N ASP A 71 -19.29 3.99 7.30
CA ASP A 71 -19.15 2.58 7.73
C ASP A 71 -18.41 1.71 6.70
N ASP A 72 -18.40 2.08 5.40
CA ASP A 72 -17.80 1.28 4.33
C ASP A 72 -16.25 1.35 4.26
N GLU A 73 -15.64 2.30 5.00
CA GLU A 73 -14.19 2.51 5.03
C GLU A 73 -13.53 2.22 6.39
N ALA A 74 -14.22 1.57 7.34
CA ALA A 74 -13.62 1.22 8.64
C ALA A 74 -12.32 0.39 8.48
N TRP A 75 -12.24 -0.46 7.45
CA TRP A 75 -11.03 -1.21 7.12
C TRP A 75 -9.86 -0.30 6.68
N LEU A 76 -10.13 0.82 6.01
CA LEU A 76 -9.09 1.72 5.52
C LEU A 76 -8.42 2.46 6.68
N ALA A 77 -9.21 2.86 7.69
CA ALA A 77 -8.69 3.46 8.92
C ALA A 77 -7.75 2.53 9.69
N LEU A 78 -7.97 1.21 9.62
CA LEU A 78 -7.09 0.19 10.20
C LEU A 78 -5.87 -0.11 9.31
N CYS A 79 -6.08 -0.17 7.99
CA CYS A 79 -5.06 -0.57 7.02
C CYS A 79 -4.02 0.53 6.79
N ARG A 80 -4.44 1.80 6.68
CA ARG A 80 -3.56 2.91 6.31
C ARG A 80 -2.38 3.07 7.28
N PRO A 81 -2.57 3.14 8.61
CA PRO A 81 -1.46 3.32 9.53
C PRO A 81 -0.44 2.17 9.49
N LEU A 82 -0.93 0.92 9.40
CA LEU A 82 -0.04 -0.25 9.26
C LEU A 82 0.76 -0.18 7.97
N SER A 83 0.08 0.11 6.85
CA SER A 83 0.73 0.18 5.55
C SER A 83 1.78 1.30 5.51
N GLN A 84 1.43 2.51 5.95
CA GLN A 84 2.36 3.65 6.01
C GLN A 84 3.54 3.41 6.96
N HIS A 85 3.34 2.70 8.07
CA HIS A 85 4.42 2.34 9.00
C HIS A 85 5.51 1.49 8.32
N PHE A 86 5.12 0.57 7.45
CA PHE A 86 6.06 -0.32 6.74
C PHE A 86 6.49 0.20 5.36
N GLU A 87 6.00 1.35 4.90
CA GLU A 87 6.38 1.94 3.62
C GLU A 87 7.25 3.20 3.83
N SER A 88 8.10 3.51 2.85
CA SER A 88 8.80 4.79 2.83
C SER A 88 8.04 5.77 1.95
N CYS A 89 7.92 7.03 2.39
CA CYS A 89 7.30 8.10 1.60
C CYS A 89 8.38 9.03 1.03
N TYR A 90 8.43 9.16 -0.30
CA TYR A 90 9.32 10.11 -0.98
C TYR A 90 8.50 11.10 -1.80
N LEU A 91 8.47 12.36 -1.40
CA LEU A 91 7.62 13.39 -2.01
C LEU A 91 8.13 13.92 -3.35
N THR A 92 9.38 13.61 -3.70
CA THR A 92 9.94 13.87 -5.03
C THR A 92 10.09 12.55 -5.76
N ALA A 93 9.64 12.52 -7.01
CA ALA A 93 9.72 11.31 -7.81
C ALA A 93 11.17 10.91 -8.06
N TYR A 94 11.45 9.62 -7.88
CA TYR A 94 12.76 9.03 -8.10
C TYR A 94 12.67 7.94 -9.17
N PRO A 95 13.76 7.69 -9.93
CA PRO A 95 13.75 6.68 -10.97
C PRO A 95 13.73 5.27 -10.36
N ASP A 96 13.22 4.28 -11.09
CA ASP A 96 13.28 2.89 -10.63
C ASP A 96 14.75 2.46 -10.39
N PRO A 97 15.08 1.85 -9.24
CA PRO A 97 16.46 1.49 -8.92
C PRO A 97 17.06 0.42 -9.85
N ALA A 98 16.23 -0.37 -10.54
CA ALA A 98 16.67 -1.33 -11.53
C ALA A 98 16.71 -0.74 -12.96
N SER A 99 16.20 0.48 -13.16
CA SER A 99 16.29 1.21 -14.42
C SER A 99 17.74 1.52 -14.78
N PRO A 100 18.04 1.79 -16.07
CA PRO A 100 19.36 2.23 -16.49
C PRO A 100 19.88 3.45 -15.72
N LEU A 101 19.03 4.47 -15.53
CA LEU A 101 19.37 5.66 -14.76
C LEU A 101 19.57 5.33 -13.27
N GLY A 102 18.68 4.56 -12.65
CA GLY A 102 18.80 4.16 -11.24
C GLY A 102 20.12 3.45 -10.95
N LYS A 103 20.49 2.48 -11.79
CA LYS A 103 21.79 1.77 -11.70
C LYS A 103 22.98 2.71 -11.88
N ALA A 104 22.93 3.66 -12.80
CA ALA A 104 24.00 4.62 -13.00
C ALA A 104 24.18 5.57 -11.80
N LEU A 105 23.07 6.01 -11.18
CA LEU A 105 23.10 6.82 -9.96
C LEU A 105 23.68 6.05 -8.77
N GLN A 106 23.37 4.76 -8.65
CA GLN A 106 23.95 3.86 -7.64
C GLN A 106 25.45 3.68 -7.85
N ALA A 107 25.89 3.38 -9.08
CA ALA A 107 27.30 3.21 -9.43
C ALA A 107 28.13 4.47 -9.14
N ARG A 108 27.52 5.65 -9.21
CA ARG A 108 28.15 6.95 -8.88
C ARG A 108 28.06 7.34 -7.41
N GLY A 109 27.42 6.52 -6.56
CA GLY A 109 27.27 6.80 -5.12
C GLY A 109 26.35 7.98 -4.79
N ILE A 110 25.53 8.44 -5.74
CA ILE A 110 24.63 9.61 -5.57
C ILE A 110 23.15 9.22 -5.46
N TRP A 111 22.83 7.93 -5.56
CA TRP A 111 21.46 7.40 -5.47
C TRP A 111 20.67 7.95 -4.28
N TYR A 112 21.19 7.85 -3.06
CA TYR A 112 20.46 8.29 -1.87
C TYR A 112 20.24 9.80 -1.80
N LYS A 113 21.08 10.61 -2.46
CA LYS A 113 20.85 12.04 -2.58
C LYS A 113 19.65 12.31 -3.49
N VAL A 114 19.58 11.64 -4.64
CA VAL A 114 18.45 11.76 -5.59
C VAL A 114 17.17 11.22 -4.98
N LEU A 115 17.23 10.07 -4.31
CA LEU A 115 16.10 9.50 -3.56
C LEU A 115 15.57 10.48 -2.49
N GLY A 116 16.47 11.20 -1.83
CA GLY A 116 16.15 12.28 -0.89
C GLY A 116 15.69 13.60 -1.53
N GLY A 117 15.49 13.64 -2.85
CA GLY A 117 14.97 14.80 -3.58
C GLY A 117 16.03 15.73 -4.19
N ALA A 118 17.32 15.39 -4.12
CA ALA A 118 18.34 16.15 -4.84
C ALA A 118 18.15 16.01 -6.37
N PRO A 119 18.40 17.06 -7.16
CA PRO A 119 18.29 16.97 -8.60
C PRO A 119 19.31 15.98 -9.17
N ILE A 120 18.91 15.24 -10.21
CA ILE A 120 19.84 14.44 -11.01
C ILE A 120 20.84 15.41 -11.67
N PRO A 121 22.16 15.12 -11.63
CA PRO A 121 23.15 15.98 -12.27
C PRO A 121 22.91 16.16 -13.77
N ASP A 122 23.22 17.35 -14.29
CA ASP A 122 23.16 17.63 -15.72
C ASP A 122 24.38 17.07 -16.47
N ASP A 123 24.51 15.74 -16.42
CA ASP A 123 25.54 14.98 -17.11
C ASP A 123 24.91 14.30 -18.35
N PRO A 124 25.42 14.55 -19.57
CA PRO A 124 24.90 13.94 -20.79
C PRO A 124 24.74 12.40 -20.73
N ALA A 125 25.65 11.70 -20.07
CA ALA A 125 25.60 10.25 -19.92
C ALA A 125 24.47 9.79 -18.98
N LEU A 126 24.11 10.59 -17.98
CA LEU A 126 22.95 10.31 -17.12
C LEU A 126 21.64 10.69 -17.83
N ARG A 127 21.62 11.83 -18.52
CA ARG A 127 20.43 12.36 -19.22
C ARG A 127 19.96 11.48 -20.37
N ALA A 128 20.83 10.68 -20.95
CA ALA A 128 20.47 9.71 -21.99
C ALA A 128 19.79 8.43 -21.45
N LEU A 129 19.73 8.23 -20.12
CA LEU A 129 19.24 6.99 -19.51
C LEU A 129 17.79 7.12 -19.04
N SER A 130 17.01 6.07 -19.24
CA SER A 130 15.64 6.01 -18.74
C SER A 130 15.59 5.77 -17.22
N GLY A 131 14.80 6.58 -16.52
CA GLY A 131 14.40 6.42 -15.12
C GLY A 131 13.13 5.60 -14.90
N ALA A 132 12.46 5.17 -15.97
CA ALA A 132 11.12 4.58 -15.87
C ALA A 132 11.14 3.14 -15.31
N PRO A 133 10.06 2.72 -14.61
CA PRO A 133 8.97 3.56 -14.14
C PRO A 133 9.42 4.50 -13.00
N TRP A 134 8.89 5.72 -12.95
CA TRP A 134 9.16 6.64 -11.85
C TRP A 134 8.23 6.35 -10.67
N THR A 135 8.73 6.56 -9.46
CA THR A 135 8.01 6.30 -8.21
C THR A 135 7.94 7.56 -7.35
N CYS A 136 6.79 7.83 -6.71
CA CYS A 136 6.57 8.96 -5.81
C CYS A 136 5.61 8.59 -4.66
N GLY A 137 5.63 9.36 -3.57
CA GLY A 137 4.82 9.14 -2.38
C GLY A 137 5.14 7.82 -1.70
N TRP A 138 4.10 7.09 -1.29
CA TRP A 138 4.18 5.78 -0.63
C TRP A 138 4.42 4.62 -1.61
N GLY A 139 5.33 4.81 -2.58
CA GLY A 139 5.67 3.78 -3.58
C GLY A 139 4.76 3.74 -4.82
N SER A 140 4.05 4.82 -5.13
CA SER A 140 3.14 4.88 -6.28
C SER A 140 3.88 5.11 -7.60
N THR A 141 3.47 4.39 -8.64
CA THR A 141 3.96 4.54 -10.02
C THR A 141 2.80 4.87 -10.97
N GLY A 142 3.10 5.22 -12.22
CA GLY A 142 2.09 5.44 -13.25
C GLY A 142 2.48 6.52 -14.25
N PRO A 143 1.70 6.73 -15.32
CA PRO A 143 2.04 7.66 -16.39
C PRO A 143 2.13 9.13 -15.94
N ALA A 144 1.45 9.49 -14.85
CA ALA A 144 1.50 10.83 -14.26
C ALA A 144 2.75 11.07 -13.39
N VAL A 145 3.48 10.01 -13.01
CA VAL A 145 4.71 10.10 -12.22
C VAL A 145 5.89 10.07 -13.17
N ARG A 146 6.68 11.14 -13.17
CA ARG A 146 7.83 11.34 -14.05
C ARG A 146 8.91 12.15 -13.33
N GLU A 147 10.05 12.33 -13.98
CA GLU A 147 11.09 13.25 -13.48
C GLU A 147 10.48 14.62 -13.17
N GLY A 148 10.84 15.19 -12.01
CA GLY A 148 10.35 16.49 -11.55
C GLY A 148 8.95 16.47 -10.93
N THR A 149 8.24 15.33 -10.90
CA THR A 149 7.00 15.21 -10.13
C THR A 149 7.31 15.42 -8.64
N VAL A 150 6.60 16.35 -8.01
CA VAL A 150 6.65 16.61 -6.58
C VAL A 150 5.22 16.58 -6.03
N TRP A 151 5.01 15.84 -4.95
CA TRP A 151 3.72 15.73 -4.27
C TRP A 151 3.76 16.38 -2.90
N THR A 152 2.61 16.88 -2.46
CA THR A 152 2.39 17.17 -1.06
C THR A 152 2.15 15.86 -0.30
N GLN A 153 2.33 15.87 1.03
CA GLN A 153 1.97 14.71 1.86
C GLN A 153 0.51 14.28 1.64
N ALA A 154 -0.42 15.24 1.58
CA ALA A 154 -1.84 14.96 1.33
C ALA A 154 -2.08 14.29 -0.03
N THR A 155 -1.35 14.70 -1.08
CA THR A 155 -1.44 14.05 -2.40
C THR A 155 -0.87 12.62 -2.36
N ALA A 156 0.23 12.41 -1.64
CA ALA A 156 0.82 11.07 -1.47
C ALA A 156 -0.14 10.16 -0.69
N ASP A 157 -0.74 10.65 0.39
CA ASP A 157 -1.69 9.91 1.22
C ASP A 157 -2.95 9.54 0.42
N ALA A 158 -3.54 10.50 -0.30
CA ALA A 158 -4.72 10.25 -1.14
C ALA A 158 -4.43 9.20 -2.23
N ARG A 159 -3.26 9.29 -2.88
CA ARG A 159 -2.83 8.28 -3.85
C ARG A 159 -2.62 6.91 -3.21
N HIS A 160 -2.11 6.87 -1.97
CA HIS A 160 -1.96 5.61 -1.25
C HIS A 160 -3.30 4.98 -0.92
N ASP A 161 -4.29 5.77 -0.51
CA ASP A 161 -5.64 5.29 -0.28
C ASP A 161 -6.26 4.71 -1.55
N GLU A 162 -6.07 5.35 -2.71
CA GLU A 162 -6.50 4.80 -4.00
C GLU A 162 -5.87 3.43 -4.28
N ASN A 163 -4.57 3.27 -4.00
CA ASN A 163 -3.87 1.98 -4.14
C ASN A 163 -4.42 0.91 -3.18
N LEU A 164 -4.70 1.30 -1.93
CA LEU A 164 -5.32 0.41 -0.94
C LEU A 164 -6.74 0.02 -1.35
N ARG A 165 -7.55 0.95 -1.88
CA ARG A 165 -8.90 0.66 -2.41
C ARG A 165 -8.85 -0.27 -3.62
N ALA A 166 -7.88 -0.10 -4.53
CA ALA A 166 -7.68 -1.03 -5.64
C ALA A 166 -7.35 -2.45 -5.14
N SER A 167 -6.52 -2.55 -4.10
CA SER A 167 -6.23 -3.83 -3.43
C SER A 167 -7.45 -4.41 -2.71
N ALA A 168 -8.27 -3.56 -2.08
CA ALA A 168 -9.53 -3.95 -1.45
C ALA A 168 -10.52 -4.54 -2.46
N ALA A 169 -10.68 -3.92 -3.62
CA ALA A 169 -11.53 -4.47 -4.68
C ALA A 169 -11.09 -5.90 -5.10
N LEU A 170 -9.79 -6.16 -5.13
CA LEU A 170 -9.26 -7.50 -5.43
C LEU A 170 -9.53 -8.49 -4.28
N VAL A 171 -9.40 -8.06 -3.03
CA VAL A 171 -9.76 -8.88 -1.85
C VAL A 171 -11.25 -9.21 -1.86
N ASP A 172 -12.12 -8.22 -2.11
CA ASP A 172 -13.57 -8.37 -2.13
C ASP A 172 -14.02 -9.35 -3.22
N GLN A 173 -13.37 -9.33 -4.39
CA GLN A 173 -13.65 -10.28 -5.48
C GLN A 173 -13.17 -11.70 -5.17
N ALA A 174 -12.10 -11.85 -4.39
CA ALA A 174 -11.47 -13.15 -4.12
C ALA A 174 -12.07 -13.88 -2.90
N ALA A 175 -12.54 -13.12 -1.91
CA ALA A 175 -13.11 -13.66 -0.69
C ALA A 175 -14.51 -14.26 -0.92
N ARG A 176 -14.77 -15.42 -0.31
CA ARG A 176 -16.07 -16.13 -0.37
C ARG A 176 -16.80 -16.14 0.98
N VAL A 177 -16.25 -15.44 1.95
CA VAL A 177 -16.74 -15.33 3.32
C VAL A 177 -16.86 -13.86 3.69
N ALA A 178 -17.77 -13.52 4.59
CA ALA A 178 -17.82 -12.18 5.14
C ALA A 178 -16.55 -11.88 5.94
N LEU A 179 -15.98 -10.69 5.74
CA LEU A 179 -14.77 -10.24 6.44
C LEU A 179 -15.14 -9.14 7.43
N SER A 180 -14.61 -9.24 8.64
CA SER A 180 -14.59 -8.10 9.56
C SER A 180 -13.67 -6.98 9.02
N PRO A 181 -13.84 -5.72 9.46
CA PRO A 181 -12.98 -4.62 9.02
C PRO A 181 -11.49 -4.89 9.21
N GLN A 182 -11.09 -5.51 10.32
CA GLN A 182 -9.68 -5.83 10.60
C GLN A 182 -9.12 -6.94 9.71
N GLN A 183 -9.93 -7.96 9.40
CA GLN A 183 -9.52 -9.03 8.48
C GLN A 183 -9.34 -8.47 7.06
N LYS A 184 -10.29 -7.64 6.60
CA LYS A 184 -10.16 -6.94 5.31
C LYS A 184 -8.92 -6.05 5.30
N ALA A 185 -8.70 -5.24 6.34
CA ALA A 185 -7.54 -4.36 6.43
C ALA A 185 -6.20 -5.11 6.32
N ALA A 186 -6.03 -6.22 7.07
CA ALA A 186 -4.82 -7.03 7.01
C ALA A 186 -4.61 -7.69 5.64
N LEU A 187 -5.68 -8.23 5.03
CA LEU A 187 -5.64 -8.80 3.68
C LEU A 187 -5.30 -7.76 2.62
N VAL A 188 -5.85 -6.56 2.73
CA VAL A 188 -5.54 -5.44 1.84
C VAL A 188 -4.08 -5.03 1.95
N SER A 189 -3.54 -4.90 3.16
CA SER A 189 -2.12 -4.55 3.36
C SER A 189 -1.18 -5.58 2.72
N ILE A 190 -1.42 -6.87 2.94
CA ILE A 190 -0.56 -7.91 2.36
C ILE A 190 -0.72 -8.00 0.83
N VAL A 191 -1.94 -7.83 0.30
CA VAL A 191 -2.18 -7.77 -1.16
C VAL A 191 -1.50 -6.55 -1.77
N ASN A 192 -1.55 -5.39 -1.14
CA ASN A 192 -0.87 -4.19 -1.64
C ASN A 192 0.66 -4.37 -1.68
N ASN A 193 1.23 -5.09 -0.72
CA ASN A 193 2.68 -5.31 -0.64
C ASN A 193 3.20 -6.45 -1.53
N VAL A 194 2.53 -7.60 -1.52
CA VAL A 194 2.94 -8.80 -2.26
C VAL A 194 2.39 -8.78 -3.69
N GLY A 195 1.21 -8.19 -3.87
CA GLY A 195 0.42 -8.23 -5.09
C GLY A 195 -0.58 -9.39 -5.13
N PRO A 196 -1.57 -9.32 -6.03
CA PRO A 196 -2.57 -10.38 -6.21
C PRO A 196 -1.97 -11.65 -6.84
N GLY A 197 -0.85 -11.52 -7.55
CA GLY A 197 -0.22 -12.59 -8.32
C GLY A 197 -0.81 -12.76 -9.72
N ARG A 198 -0.22 -13.63 -10.51
CA ARG A 198 -0.56 -13.87 -11.92
C ARG A 198 -0.18 -15.27 -12.35
N ALA A 199 -1.12 -16.02 -12.90
CA ALA A 199 -0.85 -17.35 -13.46
C ALA A 199 0.16 -17.28 -14.62
N ARG A 200 1.01 -18.30 -14.73
CA ARG A 200 1.92 -18.50 -15.86
C ARG A 200 1.16 -18.56 -17.18
N ARG A 201 1.74 -17.97 -18.24
CA ARG A 201 1.26 -18.02 -19.62
C ARG A 201 2.41 -18.32 -20.57
N VAL A 202 2.11 -18.50 -21.85
CA VAL A 202 3.15 -18.62 -22.89
C VAL A 202 4.04 -17.37 -22.83
N ASN A 203 5.34 -17.57 -22.66
CA ASN A 203 6.36 -16.50 -22.51
C ASN A 203 6.22 -15.60 -21.27
N ASP A 204 5.42 -16.01 -20.27
CA ASP A 204 5.29 -15.30 -19.00
C ASP A 204 5.37 -16.31 -17.85
N PRO A 205 6.41 -16.29 -17.01
CA PRO A 205 6.56 -17.25 -15.93
C PRO A 205 5.47 -17.17 -14.86
N GLY A 206 4.65 -16.11 -14.88
CA GLY A 206 3.70 -15.80 -13.81
C GLY A 206 4.40 -15.21 -12.59
N ARG A 207 3.63 -14.98 -11.54
CA ARG A 207 4.11 -14.47 -10.25
C ARG A 207 3.20 -14.98 -9.15
N ASP A 208 3.78 -15.53 -8.09
CA ASP A 208 3.01 -15.84 -6.89
C ASP A 208 2.50 -14.58 -6.23
N GLY A 209 1.26 -14.59 -5.80
CA GLY A 209 0.68 -13.55 -4.96
C GLY A 209 -0.44 -14.10 -4.08
N ILE A 210 -1.03 -13.21 -3.31
CA ILE A 210 -1.99 -13.59 -2.26
C ILE A 210 -3.26 -14.21 -2.84
N ILE A 211 -3.68 -13.78 -4.03
CA ILE A 211 -4.91 -14.26 -4.65
C ILE A 211 -4.64 -15.44 -5.58
N THR A 212 -3.65 -15.31 -6.46
CA THR A 212 -3.30 -16.31 -7.49
C THR A 212 -1.81 -16.61 -7.45
N LEU A 213 -1.48 -17.89 -7.41
CA LEU A 213 -0.10 -18.37 -7.56
C LEU A 213 0.28 -18.42 -9.05
N ALA A 214 1.58 -18.48 -9.34
CA ALA A 214 2.08 -18.68 -10.70
C ALA A 214 1.58 -20.00 -11.32
N SER A 215 1.24 -20.98 -10.49
CA SER A 215 0.58 -22.22 -10.92
C SER A 215 -0.87 -22.04 -11.40
N GLY A 216 -1.46 -20.86 -11.20
CA GLY A 216 -2.88 -20.57 -11.46
C GLY A 216 -3.82 -20.99 -10.33
N GLN A 217 -3.30 -21.57 -9.25
CA GLN A 217 -4.07 -21.96 -8.08
C GLN A 217 -4.20 -20.82 -7.06
N PRO A 218 -5.25 -20.81 -6.23
CA PRO A 218 -5.31 -19.88 -5.09
C PRO A 218 -4.20 -20.15 -4.08
N SER A 219 -3.73 -19.11 -3.41
CA SER A 219 -2.74 -19.26 -2.34
C SER A 219 -3.28 -20.09 -1.17
N THR A 220 -2.41 -20.70 -0.38
CA THR A 220 -2.83 -21.41 0.85
C THR A 220 -3.60 -20.49 1.79
N LEU A 221 -3.17 -19.23 1.94
CA LEU A 221 -3.88 -18.21 2.72
C LEU A 221 -5.33 -18.05 2.23
N LEU A 222 -5.54 -17.83 0.93
CA LEU A 222 -6.87 -17.64 0.36
C LEU A 222 -7.72 -18.91 0.45
N ARG A 223 -7.10 -20.10 0.32
CA ARG A 223 -7.81 -21.38 0.50
C ARG A 223 -8.35 -21.54 1.91
N HIS A 224 -7.54 -21.28 2.95
CA HIS A 224 -8.01 -21.31 4.34
C HIS A 224 -9.10 -20.27 4.59
N LEU A 225 -8.90 -19.04 4.12
CA LEU A 225 -9.90 -17.96 4.24
C LEU A 225 -11.27 -18.39 3.68
N ASN A 226 -11.28 -18.92 2.46
CA ASN A 226 -12.52 -19.22 1.73
C ASN A 226 -13.26 -20.47 2.24
N ILE A 227 -12.66 -21.27 3.12
CA ILE A 227 -13.36 -22.34 3.84
C ILE A 227 -13.75 -21.93 5.27
N GLY A 228 -13.53 -20.67 5.64
CA GLY A 228 -13.83 -20.13 6.98
C GLY A 228 -12.78 -20.42 8.04
N ASP A 229 -11.62 -20.99 7.67
CA ASP A 229 -10.52 -21.28 8.60
C ASP A 229 -9.67 -20.02 8.82
N MET A 230 -10.16 -19.13 9.67
CA MET A 230 -9.52 -17.83 9.96
C MET A 230 -8.17 -18.00 10.67
N ALA A 231 -8.04 -18.99 11.56
CA ALA A 231 -6.77 -19.27 12.23
C ALA A 231 -5.72 -19.80 11.24
N GLY A 232 -6.10 -20.76 10.39
CA GLY A 232 -5.23 -21.25 9.33
C GLY A 232 -4.84 -20.16 8.34
N ALA A 233 -5.76 -19.26 7.97
CA ALA A 233 -5.45 -18.12 7.11
C ALA A 233 -4.45 -17.16 7.77
N ALA A 234 -4.63 -16.84 9.06
CA ALA A 234 -3.74 -15.98 9.82
C ALA A 234 -2.30 -16.53 9.90
N ASP A 235 -2.15 -17.85 10.08
CA ASP A 235 -0.83 -18.48 10.15
C ASP A 235 -0.09 -18.48 8.79
N GLN A 236 -0.80 -18.27 7.68
CA GLN A 236 -0.18 -18.18 6.36
C GLN A 236 0.46 -16.82 6.05
N PHE A 237 0.26 -15.77 6.85
CA PHE A 237 0.92 -14.48 6.62
C PHE A 237 2.45 -14.63 6.64
N ALA A 238 2.99 -15.42 7.57
CA ALA A 238 4.43 -15.61 7.75
C ALA A 238 5.13 -16.26 6.54
N ALA A 239 4.38 -16.96 5.66
CA ALA A 239 4.92 -17.57 4.45
C ALA A 239 5.40 -16.53 3.41
N TRP A 240 4.90 -15.30 3.49
CA TRP A 240 5.15 -14.22 2.53
C TRP A 240 6.24 -13.26 3.00
N ASN A 241 7.37 -13.81 3.42
CA ASN A 241 8.47 -13.08 4.07
C ASN A 241 9.76 -12.98 3.24
N ARG A 242 9.71 -13.31 1.94
CA ARG A 242 10.88 -13.33 1.05
C ARG A 242 10.82 -12.30 -0.06
N ALA A 243 11.98 -11.77 -0.47
CA ALA A 243 12.17 -11.16 -1.78
C ALA A 243 13.53 -11.58 -2.35
N GLY A 244 13.61 -11.78 -3.67
CA GLY A 244 14.82 -12.32 -4.31
C GLY A 244 15.24 -13.69 -3.78
N GLY A 245 14.28 -14.49 -3.26
CA GLY A 245 14.54 -15.81 -2.66
C GLY A 245 15.03 -15.78 -1.20
N VAL A 246 15.35 -14.61 -0.65
CA VAL A 246 15.91 -14.45 0.71
C VAL A 246 14.83 -14.02 1.68
N VAL A 247 14.84 -14.56 2.92
CA VAL A 247 13.96 -14.13 4.01
C VAL A 247 14.40 -12.77 4.52
N LEU A 248 13.44 -11.87 4.71
CA LEU A 248 13.71 -10.47 4.98
C LEU A 248 13.19 -10.07 6.36
N PRO A 249 14.03 -9.59 7.30
CA PRO A 249 13.59 -9.25 8.66
C PRO A 249 12.41 -8.27 8.70
N GLY A 250 12.43 -7.25 7.84
CA GLY A 250 11.31 -6.34 7.76
C GLY A 250 10.03 -6.96 7.20
N LEU A 251 10.11 -8.03 6.40
CA LEU A 251 8.87 -8.70 5.95
C LEU A 251 8.37 -9.59 7.08
N VAL A 252 9.25 -10.24 7.82
CA VAL A 252 8.87 -11.00 9.02
C VAL A 252 8.06 -10.12 9.98
N ARG A 253 8.58 -8.93 10.35
CA ARG A 253 7.85 -7.96 11.20
C ARG A 253 6.52 -7.53 10.60
N ARG A 254 6.51 -7.15 9.31
CA ARG A 254 5.27 -6.75 8.62
C ARG A 254 4.21 -7.86 8.61
N ARG A 255 4.60 -9.10 8.33
CA ARG A 255 3.69 -10.25 8.31
C ARG A 255 3.15 -10.56 9.70
N ALA A 256 3.95 -10.39 10.75
CA ALA A 256 3.50 -10.51 12.14
C ALA A 256 2.46 -9.43 12.48
N ALA A 257 2.75 -8.16 12.18
CA ALA A 257 1.81 -7.06 12.39
C ALA A 257 0.49 -7.24 11.63
N GLU A 258 0.55 -7.68 10.37
CA GLU A 258 -0.66 -7.97 9.57
C GLU A 258 -1.46 -9.16 10.14
N ARG A 259 -0.77 -10.20 10.62
CA ARG A 259 -1.43 -11.33 11.30
C ARG A 259 -2.12 -10.88 12.59
N ASP A 260 -1.47 -10.05 13.39
CA ASP A 260 -2.04 -9.51 14.63
C ASP A 260 -3.26 -8.65 14.35
N LEU A 261 -3.18 -7.79 13.32
CA LEU A 261 -4.32 -6.99 12.86
C LEU A 261 -5.47 -7.91 12.44
N PHE A 262 -5.19 -8.95 11.66
CA PHE A 262 -6.19 -9.91 11.18
C PHE A 262 -6.93 -10.60 12.34
N LEU A 263 -6.22 -10.96 13.40
CA LEU A 263 -6.78 -11.71 14.54
C LEU A 263 -7.44 -10.83 15.60
N THR A 264 -6.91 -9.63 15.85
CA THR A 264 -7.23 -8.86 17.05
C THR A 264 -7.76 -7.45 16.79
N GLY A 265 -7.61 -6.94 15.56
CA GLY A 265 -7.90 -5.53 15.26
C GLY A 265 -6.81 -4.55 15.68
N ALA A 266 -5.72 -5.03 16.29
CA ALA A 266 -4.56 -4.26 16.68
C ALA A 266 -3.27 -4.89 16.16
N TRP A 267 -2.21 -4.10 16.01
CA TRP A 267 -0.89 -4.57 15.60
C TRP A 267 0.20 -3.84 16.38
N SER A 268 1.40 -4.43 16.43
CA SER A 268 2.57 -3.83 17.05
C SER A 268 3.80 -4.01 16.16
N ASP A 269 4.83 -3.20 16.40
CA ASP A 269 6.12 -3.25 15.68
C ASP A 269 7.14 -4.19 16.34
N ALA A 270 6.64 -5.20 17.09
CA ALA A 270 7.46 -6.13 17.85
C ALA A 270 8.37 -7.02 16.98
#